data_AF-A0A9Q0NI12-F1
#
_entry.id   AF-A0A9Q0NI12-F1
#
_cell.length_a   1.000
_cell.length_b   1.000
_cell.length_c   1.000
_cell.angle_alpha   90.00
_cell.angle_beta   90.00
_cell.angle_gamma   90.00
#
_symmetry.space_group_name_H-M   'P 1'
#
loop_
_entity.id
_entity.type
_entity.pdbx_description
1 polymer ?
#
loop_
_entity_poly.entity_id
_entity_poly.type
_entity_poly.pdbx_seq_one_letter_code
_entity_poly.pdbx_strand_id
1 'polypeptide(L)'
;MPQFAEATTKLKELRSHVMMAKLDAERYPTAASTLGIKGFPTLLLFVNGTSQVYTGGFSGEDIVISAKERADVPVIKISSSVEAENFQKKYHLFVLGLFDKFE
;
A
#
# COMPACT_ATOMS: atom_id res chain seq x y z
N MET A 1 10.87 -10.90 -11.52
CA MET A 1 10.08 -11.35 -10.36
C MET A 1 8.62 -11.43 -10.77
N PRO A 2 8.16 -12.61 -11.22
CA PRO A 2 6.76 -12.83 -11.64
C PRO A 2 5.72 -12.35 -10.61
N GLN A 3 5.98 -12.60 -9.34
CA GLN A 3 5.11 -12.27 -8.20
C GLN A 3 4.92 -10.74 -8.05
N PHE A 4 5.98 -9.97 -8.30
CA PHE A 4 5.94 -8.51 -8.24
C PHE A 4 5.13 -7.92 -9.41
N ALA A 5 5.25 -8.52 -10.60
CA ALA A 5 4.47 -8.13 -11.76
C ALA A 5 2.98 -8.47 -11.57
N GLU A 6 2.68 -9.64 -11.02
CA GLU A 6 1.31 -10.04 -10.67
C GLU A 6 0.68 -9.07 -9.66
N ALA A 7 1.40 -8.75 -8.57
CA ALA A 7 0.95 -7.78 -7.57
C ALA A 7 0.67 -6.40 -8.20
N THR A 8 1.54 -5.96 -9.11
CA THR A 8 1.37 -4.68 -9.82
C THR A 8 0.08 -4.68 -10.64
N THR A 9 -0.20 -5.76 -11.37
CA THR A 9 -1.44 -5.89 -12.17
C THR A 9 -2.67 -5.87 -11.27
N LYS A 10 -2.68 -6.66 -10.19
CA LYS A 10 -3.78 -6.69 -9.21
C LYS A 10 -4.02 -5.29 -8.60
N LEU A 11 -2.98 -4.59 -8.18
CA LEU A 11 -3.10 -3.24 -7.60
C LEU A 11 -3.64 -2.21 -8.61
N LYS A 12 -3.27 -2.32 -9.89
CA LYS A 12 -3.82 -1.48 -10.96
C LYS A 12 -5.30 -1.75 -11.20
N GLU A 13 -5.72 -3.01 -11.26
CA GLU A 13 -7.13 -3.40 -11.40
C GLU A 13 -7.98 -2.87 -10.25
N LEU A 14 -7.42 -2.89 -9.05
CA LEU A 14 -8.05 -2.38 -7.83
C LEU A 14 -8.03 -0.84 -7.72
N ARG A 15 -7.50 -0.13 -8.73
CA ARG A 15 -7.32 1.34 -8.74
C ARG A 15 -6.65 1.88 -7.47
N SER A 16 -5.72 1.10 -6.90
CA SER A 16 -4.98 1.51 -5.71
C SER A 16 -4.07 2.70 -6.02
N HIS A 17 -3.89 3.60 -5.05
CA HIS A 17 -2.90 4.67 -5.11
C HIS A 17 -1.46 4.17 -4.92
N VAL A 18 -1.27 2.87 -4.63
CA VAL A 18 0.05 2.27 -4.47
C VAL A 18 0.76 2.18 -5.82
N MET A 19 1.97 2.72 -5.87
CA MET A 19 2.87 2.59 -7.00
C MET A 19 3.94 1.52 -6.73
N MET A 20 4.30 0.78 -7.77
CA MET A 20 5.39 -0.19 -7.74
C MET A 20 6.48 0.21 -8.72
N ALA A 21 7.74 0.09 -8.29
CA ALA A 21 8.91 0.45 -9.08
C ALA A 21 10.00 -0.62 -8.95
N LYS A 22 10.83 -0.73 -9.99
CA LYS A 22 12.05 -1.57 -10.01
C LYS A 22 13.25 -0.65 -10.11
N LEU A 23 14.25 -0.87 -9.24
CA LEU A 23 15.58 -0.28 -9.36
C LEU A 23 16.56 -1.34 -9.84
N ASP A 24 17.30 -1.03 -10.91
CA ASP A 24 18.47 -1.81 -11.30
C ASP A 24 19.68 -1.30 -10.51
N ALA A 25 20.02 -2.00 -9.44
CA ALA A 25 21.05 -1.56 -8.52
C ALA A 25 22.48 -1.74 -9.06
N GLU A 26 22.69 -2.63 -10.05
CA GLU A 26 23.98 -2.76 -10.73
C GLU A 26 24.21 -1.55 -11.63
N ARG A 27 23.18 -1.11 -12.35
CA ARG A 27 23.24 0.09 -13.19
C ARG A 27 23.24 1.39 -12.39
N TYR A 28 22.60 1.41 -11.22
CA TYR A 28 22.46 2.60 -10.37
C TYR A 28 22.97 2.36 -8.93
N PRO A 29 24.28 2.15 -8.74
CA PRO A 29 24.85 1.78 -7.44
C PRO A 29 24.72 2.88 -6.39
N THR A 30 24.81 4.16 -6.77
CA THR A 30 24.63 5.29 -5.84
C THR A 30 23.22 5.30 -5.25
N ALA A 31 22.18 5.10 -6.07
CA ALA A 31 20.80 5.04 -5.60
C ALA A 31 20.56 3.84 -4.67
N ALA A 32 21.12 2.68 -5.02
CA ALA A 32 21.03 1.47 -4.20
C ALA A 32 21.71 1.65 -2.84
N SER A 33 22.89 2.30 -2.81
CA SER A 33 23.62 2.62 -1.59
C SER A 33 22.87 3.60 -0.70
N THR A 34 22.32 4.68 -1.26
CA THR A 34 21.48 5.65 -0.52
C THR A 34 20.25 5.00 0.11
N LEU A 35 19.69 3.99 -0.55
CA LEU A 35 18.56 3.20 -0.04
C LEU A 35 18.98 2.07 0.91
N GLY A 36 20.28 1.92 1.20
CA GLY A 36 20.81 0.91 2.13
C GLY A 36 20.71 -0.52 1.61
N ILE A 37 20.63 -0.74 0.30
CA ILE A 37 20.50 -2.08 -0.30
C ILE A 37 21.85 -2.79 -0.24
N LYS A 38 21.92 -3.88 0.53
CA LYS A 38 23.14 -4.68 0.76
C LYS A 38 23.19 -6.01 -0.03
N GLY A 39 22.08 -6.40 -0.64
CA GLY A 39 21.95 -7.65 -1.38
C GLY A 39 20.67 -7.71 -2.20
N PHE A 40 20.55 -8.69 -3.09
CA PHE A 40 19.42 -8.83 -4.00
C PHE A 40 18.75 -10.20 -3.89
N PRO A 41 17.42 -10.29 -4.08
CA PRO A 41 16.48 -9.17 -4.18
C PRO A 41 16.23 -8.53 -2.80
N THR A 42 16.09 -7.19 -2.76
CA THR A 42 15.60 -6.46 -1.57
C THR A 42 14.34 -5.71 -1.97
N LEU A 43 13.26 -5.88 -1.19
CA LEU A 43 12.03 -5.11 -1.37
C LEU A 43 11.93 -4.04 -0.30
N LEU A 44 11.71 -2.80 -0.74
CA LEU A 44 11.48 -1.65 0.12
C LEU A 44 10.04 -1.18 -0.06
N LEU A 45 9.40 -0.83 1.05
CA LEU A 45 8.13 -0.13 1.06
C LEU A 45 8.37 1.33 1.42
N PHE A 46 7.77 2.23 0.65
CA PHE A 46 7.81 3.66 0.92
C PHE A 46 6.45 4.12 1.44
N VAL A 47 6.42 4.70 2.63
CA VAL A 47 5.24 5.32 3.23
C VAL A 47 5.60 6.77 3.55
N ASN A 48 4.86 7.73 2.98
CA ASN A 48 5.10 9.16 3.14
C ASN A 48 6.57 9.56 2.90
N GLY A 49 7.19 9.00 1.86
CA GLY A 49 8.58 9.27 1.48
C GLY A 49 9.65 8.55 2.32
N THR A 50 9.27 7.86 3.40
CA THR A 50 10.21 7.08 4.22
C THR A 50 10.24 5.62 3.78
N SER A 51 11.44 5.09 3.53
CA SER A 51 11.63 3.68 3.18
C SER A 51 11.72 2.78 4.41
N GLN A 52 11.13 1.59 4.31
CA GLN A 52 11.23 0.53 5.30
C GLN A 52 11.47 -0.80 4.58
N VAL A 53 12.25 -1.70 5.20
CA VAL A 53 12.45 -3.04 4.67
C VAL A 53 11.12 -3.78 4.71
N TYR A 54 10.73 -4.36 3.57
CA TYR A 54 9.53 -5.17 3.50
C TYR A 54 9.78 -6.52 4.18
N THR A 55 9.01 -6.80 5.23
CA THR A 55 9.10 -8.05 6.01
C THR A 55 7.90 -8.98 5.81
N GLY A 56 7.01 -8.65 4.88
CA GLY A 56 5.85 -9.48 4.55
C GLY A 56 6.20 -10.66 3.65
N GLY A 57 5.19 -11.46 3.29
CA GLY A 57 5.35 -12.55 2.34
C GLY A 57 5.68 -12.06 0.92
N PHE A 58 6.45 -12.84 0.17
CA PHE A 58 6.90 -12.50 -1.18
C PHE A 58 5.95 -12.99 -2.29
N SER A 59 4.80 -13.55 -1.94
CA SER A 59 3.78 -13.90 -2.93
C SER A 59 3.13 -12.63 -3.50
N GLY A 60 2.56 -12.71 -4.71
CA GLY A 60 1.85 -11.58 -5.30
C GLY A 60 0.66 -11.12 -4.44
N GLU A 61 0.04 -12.05 -3.71
CA GLU A 61 -1.10 -11.79 -2.82
C GLU A 61 -0.67 -11.08 -1.54
N ASP A 62 0.39 -11.56 -0.87
CA ASP A 62 0.91 -10.95 0.35
C ASP A 62 1.32 -9.50 0.12
N ILE A 63 1.99 -9.25 -1.02
CA ILE A 63 2.42 -7.90 -1.40
C ILE A 63 1.19 -6.99 -1.61
N VAL A 64 0.13 -7.49 -2.25
CA VAL A 64 -1.11 -6.71 -2.46
C VAL A 64 -1.80 -6.41 -1.12
N ILE A 65 -1.86 -7.40 -0.22
CA ILE A 65 -2.46 -7.23 1.11
C ILE A 65 -1.68 -6.19 1.90
N SER A 66 -0.36 -6.37 2.04
CA SER A 66 0.45 -5.42 2.80
C SER A 66 0.48 -4.03 2.17
N ALA A 67 0.38 -3.92 0.85
CA ALA A 67 0.29 -2.64 0.17
C ALA A 67 -1.04 -1.93 0.49
N LYS A 68 -2.16 -2.66 0.48
CA LYS A 68 -3.47 -2.12 0.86
C LYS A 68 -3.50 -1.68 2.31
N GLU A 69 -3.08 -2.52 3.25
CA GLU A 69 -3.12 -2.20 4.68
C GLU A 69 -2.36 -0.93 5.05
N ARG A 70 -1.31 -0.60 4.27
CA ARG A 70 -0.41 0.53 4.57
C ARG A 70 -0.67 1.77 3.72
N ALA A 71 -1.37 1.62 2.60
CA ALA A 71 -1.72 2.72 1.71
C ALA A 71 -3.18 3.15 1.82
N ASP A 72 -4.05 2.27 2.32
CA ASP A 72 -5.43 2.66 2.57
C ASP A 72 -5.46 3.64 3.74
N VAL A 73 -6.26 4.69 3.57
CA VAL A 73 -6.53 5.60 4.67
C VAL A 73 -7.31 4.77 5.68
N PRO A 74 -6.89 4.69 6.97
CA PRO A 74 -7.55 3.85 7.98
C PRO A 74 -8.98 4.32 8.30
N VAL A 75 -9.49 5.29 7.55
CA VAL A 75 -10.73 6.01 7.79
C VAL A 75 -11.45 6.17 6.47
N ILE A 76 -12.70 5.69 6.42
CA ILE A 76 -13.60 5.94 5.30
C ILE A 76 -14.36 7.22 5.62
N LYS A 77 -14.18 8.26 4.81
CA LYS A 77 -14.94 9.51 4.96
C LYS A 77 -16.37 9.30 4.48
N ILE A 78 -17.32 9.50 5.38
CA ILE A 78 -18.75 9.45 5.08
C ILE A 78 -19.26 10.89 5.07
N SER A 79 -19.79 11.32 3.93
CA SER A 79 -20.22 12.70 3.71
C SER A 79 -21.74 12.86 3.59
N SER A 80 -22.47 11.75 3.52
CA SER A 80 -23.93 11.73 3.39
C SER A 80 -24.59 10.62 4.21
N SER A 81 -25.88 10.78 4.51
CA SER A 81 -26.70 9.74 5.16
C SER A 81 -26.80 8.46 4.32
N VAL A 82 -26.85 8.60 2.99
CA VAL A 82 -26.94 7.46 2.06
C VAL A 82 -25.67 6.62 2.11
N GLU A 83 -24.49 7.26 2.15
CA GLU A 83 -23.22 6.56 2.34
C GLU A 83 -23.16 5.84 3.69
N ALA A 84 -23.67 6.47 4.75
CA ALA A 84 -23.73 5.89 6.08
C ALA A 84 -24.60 4.62 6.14
N GLU A 85 -25.79 4.65 5.53
CA GLU A 85 -26.69 3.49 5.46
C GLU A 85 -26.08 2.32 4.68
N ASN A 86 -25.41 2.62 3.56
CA ASN A 86 -24.73 1.59 2.77
C ASN A 86 -23.55 0.98 3.52
N PHE A 87 -22.81 1.81 4.27
CA PHE A 87 -21.71 1.35 5.12
C PHE A 87 -22.20 0.43 6.25
N GLN A 88 -23.29 0.82 6.93
CA GLN A 88 -23.92 0.03 7.99
C GLN A 88 -24.41 -1.34 7.48
N LYS A 89 -24.94 -1.41 6.26
CA LYS A 89 -25.38 -2.68 5.66
C LYS A 89 -24.21 -3.60 5.32
N LYS A 90 -23.06 -3.02 4.96
CA LYS A 90 -21.87 -3.77 4.52
C LYS A 90 -21.05 -4.33 5.68
N TYR A 91 -20.95 -3.61 6.80
CA TYR A 91 -20.09 -3.96 7.92
C TYR A 91 -20.90 -4.08 9.21
N HIS A 92 -20.77 -5.19 9.93
CA HIS A 92 -21.48 -5.42 11.20
C HIS A 92 -20.77 -4.85 12.43
N LEU A 93 -19.47 -4.52 12.30
CA LEU A 93 -18.68 -3.91 13.36
C LEU A 93 -17.89 -2.74 12.77
N PHE A 94 -18.02 -1.56 13.38
CA PHE A 94 -17.33 -0.35 12.95
C PHE A 94 -17.20 0.64 14.11
N VAL A 95 -16.23 1.54 14.00
CA VAL A 95 -16.04 2.68 14.90
C VAL A 95 -16.34 3.95 14.12
N LEU A 96 -17.13 4.85 14.72
CA LEU A 96 -17.58 6.07 14.07
C LEU A 96 -17.02 7.28 14.83
N GLY A 97 -16.24 8.12 14.13
CA GLY A 97 -15.74 9.39 14.64
C GLY A 97 -16.52 10.54 14.02
N LEU A 98 -17.16 11.37 14.85
CA LEU A 98 -17.82 12.59 14.41
C LEU A 98 -16.88 13.77 14.63
N PHE A 99 -16.54 14.48 13.57
CA PHE A 99 -15.64 15.63 13.60
C PHE A 99 -16.29 16.82 12.90
N ASP A 100 -16.26 18.01 13.51
CA ASP A 100 -16.77 19.24 12.89
C ASP A 100 -15.97 19.62 11.62
N LYS A 101 -14.68 19.29 11.60
CA LYS A 101 -13.78 19.36 10.45
C LYS A 101 -12.81 18.19 10.49
N PHE A 102 -12.61 17.54 9.34
CA PHE A 102 -11.63 16.46 9.15
C PHE A 102 -10.58 16.96 8.16
N GLU A 103 -9.35 17.18 8.65
CA GLU A 103 -8.17 17.55 7.86
C GLU A 103 -7.48 16.30 7.27
#